data_AF-A0A7K8ZRQ3-F1
#
_entry.id   AF-A0A7K8ZRQ3-F1
#
_cell.length_a   1.000
_cell.length_b   1.000
_cell.length_c   1.000
_cell.angle_alpha   90.00
_cell.angle_beta   90.00
_cell.angle_gamma   90.00
#
_symmetry.space_group_name_H-M   'P 1'
#
loop_
_entity.id
_entity.type
_entity.pdbx_description
1 polymer ?
#
loop_
_entity_poly.entity_id
_entity_poly.type
_entity_poly.pdbx_seq_one_letter_code
_entity_poly.pdbx_strand_id
1 'polypeptide(L)'
;PQQLLLSALSWLSNDDWELKEKGLHSIKFLAVSHSEVLLCRLREVSLAVTKEVTSLRSKLSHSAIVTLGELFVALRKDMDSEVDLVVQVLLQMVRDSPEFIQKAASQTLGIMVDNVTPSRAMTAFMDSGVQHRHVLVRKCVAKHLLTVLEKIGTTRLAATPVRAEKMVRVAVKLAQDCHKDTRCYGWKMLQILMDHHKFKRLLKQSVSAHDL
;
A
#
# COMPACT_ATOMS: atom_id res chain seq x y z
N PRO A 1 -24.49 6.10 -15.96
CA PRO A 1 -23.41 5.87 -14.95
C PRO A 1 -22.71 7.17 -14.51
N GLN A 2 -22.51 8.14 -15.41
CA GLN A 2 -21.92 9.45 -15.12
C GLN A 2 -22.73 10.24 -14.08
N GLN A 3 -24.06 10.30 -14.24
CA GLN A 3 -24.92 10.98 -13.26
C GLN A 3 -24.85 10.30 -11.88
N LEU A 4 -24.74 8.97 -11.83
CA LEU A 4 -24.58 8.24 -10.57
C LEU A 4 -23.25 8.57 -9.90
N LEU A 5 -22.16 8.71 -10.66
CA LEU A 5 -20.88 9.17 -10.14
C LEU A 5 -20.98 10.58 -9.54
N LEU A 6 -21.63 11.51 -10.25
CA LEU A 6 -21.83 12.87 -9.74
C LEU A 6 -22.62 12.89 -8.43
N SER A 7 -23.71 12.12 -8.37
CA SER A 7 -24.49 11.96 -7.14
C SER A 7 -23.66 11.34 -6.02
N ALA A 8 -22.85 10.30 -6.32
CA ALA A 8 -21.99 9.65 -5.33
C ALA A 8 -20.96 10.61 -4.72
N LEU A 9 -20.30 11.43 -5.55
CA LEU A 9 -19.34 12.44 -5.09
C LEU A 9 -20.02 13.55 -4.28
N SER A 10 -21.23 13.96 -4.67
CA SER A 10 -22.04 14.90 -3.90
C SER A 10 -22.40 14.33 -2.52
N TRP A 11 -22.82 13.06 -2.45
CA TRP A 11 -23.12 12.39 -1.19
C TRP A 11 -21.89 12.22 -0.29
N LEU A 12 -20.71 11.91 -0.85
CA LEU A 12 -19.45 11.84 -0.11
C LEU A 12 -19.01 13.20 0.46
N SER A 13 -19.47 14.29 -0.15
CA SER A 13 -19.16 15.66 0.29
C SER A 13 -20.10 16.17 1.38
N ASN A 14 -21.20 15.47 1.66
CA ASN A 14 -22.18 15.84 2.67
C ASN A 14 -21.69 15.48 4.09
N ASP A 15 -22.16 16.17 5.14
CA ASP A 15 -21.80 15.86 6.53
C ASP A 15 -22.56 14.65 7.11
N ASP A 16 -23.70 14.30 6.51
CA ASP A 16 -24.48 13.12 6.86
C ASP A 16 -23.73 11.84 6.45
N TRP A 17 -23.42 11.00 7.45
CA TRP A 17 -22.69 9.76 7.24
C TRP A 17 -23.49 8.71 6.47
N GLU A 18 -24.81 8.74 6.53
CA GLU A 18 -25.66 7.80 5.78
C GLU A 18 -25.56 8.11 4.28
N LEU A 19 -25.54 9.39 3.93
CA LEU A 19 -25.27 9.82 2.55
C LEU A 19 -23.85 9.42 2.12
N LYS A 20 -22.85 9.62 2.96
CA LYS A 20 -21.48 9.15 2.65
C LYS A 20 -21.41 7.64 2.45
N GLU A 21 -22.09 6.85 3.28
CA GLU A 21 -22.18 5.39 3.13
C GLU A 21 -22.85 5.02 1.79
N LYS A 22 -23.92 5.72 1.41
CA LYS A 22 -24.57 5.57 0.09
C LYS A 22 -23.63 5.93 -1.08
N GLY A 23 -22.85 7.00 -0.92
CA GLY A 23 -21.80 7.40 -1.85
C GLY A 23 -20.75 6.30 -2.05
N LEU A 24 -20.19 5.77 -0.97
CA LEU A 24 -19.24 4.66 -1.01
C LEU A 24 -19.82 3.42 -1.70
N HIS A 25 -21.07 3.05 -1.39
CA HIS A 25 -21.76 1.94 -2.07
C HIS A 25 -21.90 2.17 -3.58
N SER A 26 -22.19 3.41 -3.98
CA SER A 26 -22.33 3.76 -5.40
C SER A 26 -20.98 3.70 -6.13
N ILE A 27 -19.89 4.13 -5.48
CA ILE A 27 -18.53 3.99 -6.02
C ILE A 27 -18.17 2.51 -6.21
N LYS A 28 -18.44 1.66 -5.21
CA LYS A 28 -18.23 0.20 -5.29
C LYS A 28 -18.99 -0.41 -6.47
N PHE A 29 -20.27 -0.09 -6.60
CA PHE A 29 -21.09 -0.55 -7.71
C PHE A 29 -20.52 -0.10 -9.07
N LEU A 30 -20.14 1.17 -9.20
CA LEU A 30 -19.55 1.71 -10.42
C LEU A 30 -18.19 1.05 -10.74
N ALA A 31 -17.39 0.68 -9.74
CA ALA A 31 -16.11 0.01 -9.98
C ALA A 31 -16.31 -1.35 -10.67
N VAL A 32 -17.36 -2.07 -10.30
CA VAL A 32 -17.68 -3.40 -10.88
C VAL A 32 -18.39 -3.27 -12.23
N SER A 33 -19.33 -2.34 -12.36
CA SER A 33 -20.21 -2.29 -13.54
C SER A 33 -19.79 -1.29 -14.62
N HIS A 34 -19.10 -0.21 -14.25
CA HIS A 34 -18.83 0.97 -15.10
C HIS A 34 -17.49 1.64 -14.76
N SER A 35 -16.42 0.85 -14.67
CA SER A 35 -15.08 1.29 -14.27
C SER A 35 -14.55 2.48 -15.08
N GLU A 36 -14.91 2.57 -16.37
CA GLU A 36 -14.52 3.64 -17.29
C GLU A 36 -14.92 5.03 -16.80
N VAL A 37 -16.08 5.14 -16.15
CA VAL A 37 -16.58 6.41 -15.63
C VAL A 37 -15.78 6.86 -14.41
N LEU A 38 -15.29 5.92 -13.60
CA LEU A 38 -14.39 6.22 -12.48
C LEU A 38 -13.03 6.67 -12.99
N LEU A 39 -12.48 6.02 -14.02
CA LEU A 39 -11.18 6.35 -14.60
C LEU A 39 -11.12 7.80 -15.10
N CYS A 40 -12.19 8.30 -15.72
CA CYS A 40 -12.26 9.70 -16.17
C CYS A 40 -12.13 10.74 -15.03
N ARG A 41 -12.39 10.36 -13.77
CA ARG A 41 -12.31 11.23 -12.60
C ARG A 41 -11.57 10.56 -11.44
N LEU A 42 -10.59 9.72 -11.76
CA LEU A 42 -9.97 8.81 -10.80
C LEU A 42 -9.43 9.54 -9.57
N ARG A 43 -8.71 10.65 -9.79
CA ARG A 43 -8.12 11.44 -8.71
C ARG A 43 -9.16 11.96 -7.74
N GLU A 44 -10.28 12.47 -8.25
CA GLU A 44 -11.36 13.01 -7.43
C GLU A 44 -12.07 11.92 -6.64
N VAL A 45 -12.34 10.78 -7.28
CA VAL A 45 -12.91 9.59 -6.61
C VAL A 45 -11.99 9.13 -5.49
N SER A 46 -10.70 8.96 -5.76
CA SER A 46 -9.71 8.52 -4.79
C SER A 46 -9.58 9.49 -3.60
N LEU A 47 -9.60 10.80 -3.84
CA LEU A 47 -9.61 11.80 -2.77
C LEU A 47 -10.88 11.73 -1.92
N ALA A 48 -12.05 11.63 -2.55
CA ALA A 48 -13.33 11.55 -1.85
C ALA A 48 -13.42 10.29 -0.96
N VAL A 49 -12.99 9.12 -1.47
CA VAL A 49 -12.96 7.88 -0.68
C VAL A 49 -11.90 7.95 0.41
N THR A 50 -10.70 8.45 0.10
CA THR A 50 -9.58 8.56 1.07
C THR A 50 -9.92 9.48 2.24
N LYS A 51 -10.67 10.56 2.01
CA LYS A 51 -11.17 11.43 3.09
C LYS A 51 -11.93 10.64 4.16
N GLU A 52 -12.76 9.70 3.73
CA GLU A 52 -13.60 8.92 4.64
C GLU A 52 -12.87 7.76 5.33
N VAL A 53 -11.68 7.36 4.85
CA VAL A 53 -10.84 6.36 5.52
C VAL A 53 -10.49 6.77 6.94
N THR A 54 -10.26 8.06 7.19
CA THR A 54 -9.90 8.60 8.52
C THR A 54 -11.12 9.03 9.36
N SER A 55 -12.33 8.64 8.95
CA SER A 55 -13.56 8.99 9.66
C SER A 55 -13.55 8.50 11.11
N LEU A 56 -14.01 9.35 12.04
CA LEU A 56 -14.21 9.00 13.45
C LEU A 56 -15.28 7.92 13.63
N ARG A 57 -16.18 7.75 12.66
CA ARG A 57 -17.17 6.67 12.65
C ARG A 57 -16.53 5.42 12.07
N SER A 58 -16.18 4.46 12.93
CA SER A 58 -15.44 3.28 12.50
C SER A 58 -16.14 2.45 11.41
N LYS A 59 -17.49 2.42 11.40
CA LYS A 59 -18.27 1.79 10.30
C LYS A 59 -17.99 2.46 8.95
N LEU A 60 -17.99 3.79 8.92
CA LEU A 60 -17.75 4.56 7.70
C LEU A 60 -16.29 4.44 7.25
N SER A 61 -15.35 4.56 8.19
CA SER A 61 -13.91 4.33 7.94
C SER A 61 -13.65 2.94 7.36
N HIS A 62 -14.22 1.90 7.98
CA HIS A 62 -14.11 0.53 7.47
C HIS A 62 -14.69 0.39 6.06
N SER A 63 -15.89 0.97 5.81
CA SER A 63 -16.51 0.95 4.49
C SER A 63 -15.61 1.60 3.43
N ALA A 64 -14.98 2.74 3.74
CA ALA A 64 -14.07 3.42 2.83
C ALA A 64 -12.79 2.61 2.56
N ILE A 65 -12.22 1.95 3.57
CA ILE A 65 -11.07 1.05 3.43
C ILE A 65 -11.39 -0.14 2.51
N VAL A 66 -12.60 -0.71 2.63
CA VAL A 66 -13.07 -1.79 1.76
C VAL A 66 -13.29 -1.27 0.34
N THR A 67 -13.90 -0.09 0.17
CA THR A 67 -14.07 0.55 -1.14
C THR A 67 -12.74 0.75 -1.85
N LEU A 68 -11.68 1.19 -1.16
CA LEU A 68 -10.34 1.28 -1.75
C LEU A 68 -9.81 -0.08 -2.24
N GLY A 69 -10.05 -1.15 -1.48
CA GLY A 69 -9.69 -2.51 -1.90
C GLY A 69 -10.39 -2.92 -3.19
N GLU A 70 -11.69 -2.66 -3.29
CA GLU A 70 -12.48 -2.95 -4.50
C GLU A 70 -12.02 -2.11 -5.71
N LEU A 71 -11.66 -0.84 -5.50
CA LEU A 71 -11.08 0.00 -6.55
C LEU A 71 -9.76 -0.56 -7.06
N PHE A 72 -8.87 -1.05 -6.20
CA PHE A 72 -7.64 -1.70 -6.65
C PHE A 72 -7.91 -2.97 -7.46
N VAL A 73 -8.87 -3.80 -7.04
CA VAL A 73 -9.24 -5.02 -7.79
C VAL A 73 -9.81 -4.69 -9.17
N ALA A 74 -10.69 -3.70 -9.24
CA ALA A 74 -11.37 -3.31 -10.48
C ALA A 74 -10.45 -2.56 -11.46
N LEU A 75 -9.72 -1.57 -10.97
CA LEU A 75 -8.96 -0.62 -11.80
C LEU A 75 -7.48 -0.98 -11.94
N ARG A 76 -6.95 -1.83 -11.04
CA ARG A 76 -5.61 -2.42 -11.15
C ARG A 76 -4.51 -1.36 -11.37
N LYS A 77 -3.78 -1.46 -12.49
CA LYS A 77 -2.64 -0.57 -12.82
C LYS A 77 -3.08 0.87 -13.07
N ASP A 78 -4.34 1.11 -13.42
CA ASP A 78 -4.83 2.48 -13.57
C ASP A 78 -4.82 3.25 -12.24
N MET A 79 -4.80 2.54 -11.11
CA MET A 79 -4.62 3.12 -9.77
C MET A 79 -3.17 3.47 -9.43
N ASP A 80 -2.18 3.18 -10.29
CA ASP A 80 -0.76 3.42 -9.99
C ASP A 80 -0.48 4.89 -9.61
N SER A 81 -1.22 5.86 -10.16
CA SER A 81 -1.09 7.29 -9.81
C SER A 81 -1.53 7.60 -8.38
N GLU A 82 -2.46 6.82 -7.83
CA GLU A 82 -3.09 7.06 -6.53
C GLU A 82 -2.44 6.28 -5.38
N VAL A 83 -1.49 5.39 -5.69
CA VAL A 83 -0.85 4.50 -4.71
C VAL A 83 -0.25 5.27 -3.53
N ASP A 84 0.48 6.38 -3.74
CA ASP A 84 1.11 7.10 -2.61
C ASP A 84 0.07 7.68 -1.65
N LEU A 85 -0.99 8.29 -2.21
CA LEU A 85 -2.10 8.83 -1.42
C LEU A 85 -2.73 7.74 -0.55
N VAL A 86 -3.02 6.59 -1.17
CA VAL A 86 -3.72 5.49 -0.49
C VAL A 86 -2.81 4.79 0.53
N VAL A 87 -1.53 4.57 0.21
CA VAL A 87 -0.56 4.00 1.15
C VAL A 87 -0.44 4.88 2.39
N GLN A 88 -0.33 6.20 2.21
CA GLN A 88 -0.19 7.13 3.32
C GLN A 88 -1.39 7.04 4.29
N VAL A 89 -2.62 7.08 3.77
CA VAL A 89 -3.81 7.04 4.64
C VAL A 89 -3.99 5.68 5.30
N LEU A 90 -3.73 4.58 4.59
CA LEU A 90 -3.89 3.24 5.16
C LEU A 90 -2.84 2.95 6.23
N LEU A 91 -1.60 3.41 6.05
CA LEU A 91 -0.56 3.28 7.08
C LEU A 91 -0.87 4.15 8.32
N GLN A 92 -1.53 5.30 8.15
CA GLN A 92 -2.08 6.06 9.28
C GLN A 92 -3.13 5.23 10.02
N MET A 93 -4.04 4.55 9.31
CA MET A 93 -5.04 3.71 9.97
C MET A 93 -4.44 2.51 10.69
N VAL A 94 -3.36 1.90 10.16
CA VAL A 94 -2.58 0.87 10.87
C VAL A 94 -1.97 1.38 12.18
N ARG A 95 -1.69 2.69 12.28
CA ARG A 95 -1.12 3.32 13.48
C ARG A 95 -2.18 3.68 14.52
N ASP A 96 -3.25 4.37 14.09
CA ASP A 96 -4.10 5.16 14.99
C ASP A 96 -5.45 4.52 15.32
N SER A 97 -5.74 3.32 14.79
CA SER A 97 -7.11 2.76 14.82
C SER A 97 -7.24 1.53 15.72
N PRO A 98 -8.48 1.10 16.06
CA PRO A 98 -8.72 -0.20 16.69
C PRO A 98 -8.23 -1.36 15.82
N GLU A 99 -7.92 -2.50 16.44
CA GLU A 99 -7.29 -3.67 15.77
C GLU A 99 -8.04 -4.12 14.50
N PHE A 100 -9.38 -4.12 14.52
CA PHE A 100 -10.15 -4.54 13.34
C PHE A 100 -9.96 -3.60 12.14
N ILE A 101 -9.83 -2.29 12.37
CA ILE A 101 -9.53 -1.30 11.33
C ILE A 101 -8.08 -1.42 10.88
N GLN A 102 -7.13 -1.62 11.81
CA GLN A 102 -5.73 -1.86 11.45
C GLN A 102 -5.60 -3.09 10.54
N LYS A 103 -6.34 -4.17 10.85
CA LYS A 103 -6.37 -5.40 10.05
C LYS A 103 -6.97 -5.14 8.67
N ALA A 104 -8.10 -4.43 8.59
CA ALA A 104 -8.72 -4.05 7.31
C ALA A 104 -7.75 -3.21 6.45
N ALA A 105 -7.12 -2.19 7.03
CA ALA A 105 -6.14 -1.35 6.33
C ALA A 105 -4.94 -2.16 5.83
N SER A 106 -4.38 -3.04 6.68
CA SER A 106 -3.30 -3.93 6.29
C SER A 106 -3.73 -4.94 5.22
N GLN A 107 -4.98 -5.39 5.20
CA GLN A 107 -5.50 -6.29 4.16
C GLN A 107 -5.68 -5.54 2.84
N THR A 108 -6.23 -4.33 2.85
CA THR A 108 -6.37 -3.49 1.66
C THR A 108 -5.01 -3.15 1.04
N LEU A 109 -3.97 -2.90 1.85
CA LEU A 109 -2.60 -2.76 1.35
C LEU A 109 -2.07 -4.02 0.65
N GLY A 110 -2.48 -5.22 1.09
CA GLY A 110 -2.16 -6.47 0.40
C GLY A 110 -2.89 -6.58 -0.94
N ILE A 111 -4.19 -6.27 -0.95
CA ILE A 111 -5.00 -6.22 -2.18
C ILE A 111 -4.39 -5.24 -3.20
N MET A 112 -3.94 -4.07 -2.74
CA MET A 112 -3.21 -3.12 -3.58
C MET A 112 -1.98 -3.80 -4.22
N VAL A 113 -1.12 -4.44 -3.42
CA VAL A 113 0.08 -5.15 -3.90
C VAL A 113 -0.25 -6.24 -4.93
N ASP A 114 -1.43 -6.86 -4.86
CA ASP A 114 -1.93 -7.85 -5.81
C ASP A 114 -2.34 -7.28 -7.16
N ASN A 115 -2.73 -6.01 -7.22
CA ASN A 115 -3.39 -5.46 -8.41
C ASN A 115 -2.65 -4.31 -9.10
N VAL A 116 -1.78 -3.58 -8.39
CA VAL A 116 -1.00 -2.46 -8.96
C VAL A 116 0.33 -2.95 -9.54
N THR A 117 1.06 -2.07 -10.25
CA THR A 117 2.40 -2.42 -10.74
C THR A 117 3.34 -2.71 -9.56
N PRO A 118 4.01 -3.88 -9.49
CA PRO A 118 4.83 -4.24 -8.31
C PRO A 118 5.95 -3.23 -7.99
N SER A 119 6.62 -2.69 -9.01
CA SER A 119 7.64 -1.64 -8.80
C SER A 119 7.06 -0.35 -8.23
N ARG A 120 5.80 -0.03 -8.54
CA ARG A 120 5.10 1.13 -8.01
C ARG A 120 4.78 0.96 -6.52
N ALA A 121 4.26 -0.22 -6.14
CA ALA A 121 4.03 -0.58 -4.74
C ALA A 121 5.34 -0.58 -3.92
N MET A 122 6.42 -1.13 -4.48
CA MET A 122 7.74 -1.14 -3.84
C MET A 122 8.20 0.28 -3.46
N THR A 123 8.16 1.20 -4.42
CA THR A 123 8.57 2.60 -4.20
C THR A 123 7.74 3.24 -3.09
N ALA A 124 6.40 3.13 -3.15
CA ALA A 124 5.51 3.73 -2.17
C ALA A 124 5.79 3.27 -0.73
N PHE A 125 6.00 1.96 -0.53
CA PHE A 125 6.33 1.41 0.78
C PHE A 125 7.72 1.80 1.27
N MET A 126 8.71 1.83 0.38
CA MET A 126 10.07 2.25 0.74
C MET A 126 10.11 3.71 1.19
N ASP A 127 9.31 4.57 0.57
CA ASP A 127 9.30 6.01 0.84
C ASP A 127 8.45 6.35 2.07
N SER A 128 7.34 5.63 2.31
CA SER A 128 6.36 5.99 3.35
C SER A 128 6.51 5.20 4.66
N GLY A 129 7.12 4.01 4.63
CA GLY A 129 6.88 3.00 5.68
C GLY A 129 8.10 2.48 6.43
N VAL A 130 9.23 2.32 5.74
CA VAL A 130 10.40 1.61 6.30
C VAL A 130 11.03 2.35 7.48
N GLN A 131 10.98 3.69 7.48
CA GLN A 131 11.56 4.52 8.53
C GLN A 131 10.53 5.04 9.55
N HIS A 132 9.32 4.49 9.52
CA HIS A 132 8.24 5.00 10.34
C HIS A 132 8.50 4.76 11.85
N ARG A 133 8.19 5.74 12.71
CA ARG A 133 8.45 5.65 14.16
C ARG A 133 7.66 4.53 14.83
N HIS A 134 6.43 4.30 14.38
CA HIS A 134 5.53 3.28 14.94
C HIS A 134 5.85 1.86 14.44
N VAL A 135 5.99 0.94 15.40
CA VAL A 135 6.37 -0.47 15.15
C VAL A 135 5.38 -1.21 14.25
N LEU A 136 4.07 -1.03 14.47
CA LEU A 136 3.05 -1.73 13.68
C LEU A 136 3.08 -1.33 12.19
N VAL A 137 3.39 -0.06 11.91
CA VAL A 137 3.55 0.43 10.53
C VAL A 137 4.75 -0.24 9.87
N ARG A 138 5.91 -0.27 10.55
CA ARG A 138 7.10 -0.95 10.01
C ARG A 138 6.87 -2.44 9.78
N LYS A 139 6.18 -3.12 10.71
CA LYS A 139 5.78 -4.54 10.55
C LYS A 139 4.89 -4.73 9.31
N CYS A 140 3.86 -3.91 9.15
CA CYS A 140 2.93 -3.98 8.02
C CYS A 140 3.67 -3.77 6.69
N VAL A 141 4.51 -2.75 6.62
CA VAL A 141 5.33 -2.41 5.45
C VAL A 141 6.31 -3.52 5.12
N ALA A 142 6.99 -4.09 6.13
CA ALA A 142 7.93 -5.19 5.93
C ALA A 142 7.23 -6.44 5.37
N LYS A 143 6.04 -6.78 5.88
CA LYS A 143 5.23 -7.88 5.35
C LYS A 143 4.93 -7.68 3.85
N HIS A 144 4.44 -6.50 3.47
CA HIS A 144 4.02 -6.25 2.09
C HIS A 144 5.20 -6.05 1.14
N LEU A 145 6.30 -5.45 1.59
CA LEU A 145 7.53 -5.39 0.81
C LEU A 145 8.09 -6.77 0.48
N LEU A 146 7.92 -7.76 1.37
CA LEU A 146 8.38 -9.13 1.10
C LEU A 146 7.57 -9.71 -0.06
N THR A 147 6.24 -9.57 -0.02
CA THR A 147 5.35 -10.00 -1.11
C THR A 147 5.66 -9.28 -2.42
N VAL A 148 5.96 -7.98 -2.39
CA VAL A 148 6.36 -7.22 -3.58
C VAL A 148 7.71 -7.72 -4.14
N LEU A 149 8.68 -7.99 -3.27
CA LEU A 149 9.98 -8.54 -3.67
C LEU A 149 9.82 -9.90 -4.35
N GLU A 150 9.02 -10.81 -3.77
CA GLU A 150 8.71 -12.12 -4.34
C GLU A 150 8.08 -11.99 -5.74
N LYS A 151 7.16 -11.03 -5.93
CA LYS A 151 6.51 -10.76 -7.21
C LYS A 151 7.42 -10.19 -8.29
N ILE A 152 8.29 -9.25 -7.92
CA ILE A 152 9.25 -8.69 -8.88
C ILE A 152 10.28 -9.76 -9.26
N GLY A 153 10.73 -10.53 -8.29
CA GLY A 153 11.80 -11.50 -8.44
C GLY A 153 13.18 -10.85 -8.51
N THR A 154 14.20 -11.59 -8.08
CA THR A 154 15.57 -11.08 -7.96
C THR A 154 16.16 -10.70 -9.31
N THR A 155 15.92 -11.46 -10.37
CA THR A 155 16.47 -11.19 -11.71
C THR A 155 16.01 -9.83 -12.26
N ARG A 156 14.70 -9.53 -12.18
CA ARG A 156 14.15 -8.25 -12.66
C ARG A 156 14.61 -7.10 -11.78
N LEU A 157 14.66 -7.30 -10.47
CA LEU A 157 15.16 -6.29 -9.54
C LEU A 157 16.62 -5.95 -9.82
N ALA A 158 17.46 -6.96 -10.08
CA ALA A 158 18.87 -6.81 -10.38
C ALA A 158 19.17 -6.16 -11.74
N ALA A 159 18.17 -6.03 -12.62
CA ALA A 159 18.27 -5.28 -13.86
C ALA A 159 18.19 -3.76 -13.64
N THR A 160 17.79 -3.30 -12.44
CA THR A 160 17.78 -1.87 -12.07
C THR A 160 18.70 -1.63 -10.85
N PRO A 161 19.98 -1.29 -11.05
CA PRO A 161 20.98 -1.20 -9.98
C PRO A 161 20.56 -0.33 -8.79
N VAL A 162 20.04 0.88 -9.07
CA VAL A 162 19.59 1.82 -8.03
C VAL A 162 18.47 1.20 -7.15
N ARG A 163 17.53 0.48 -7.76
CA ARG A 163 16.43 -0.18 -7.04
C ARG A 163 16.93 -1.39 -6.26
N ALA A 164 17.82 -2.17 -6.85
CA ALA A 164 18.46 -3.31 -6.20
C ALA A 164 19.21 -2.89 -4.93
N GLU A 165 20.05 -1.86 -5.01
CA GLU A 165 20.77 -1.30 -3.85
C GLU A 165 19.82 -0.77 -2.78
N LYS A 166 18.78 -0.02 -3.16
CA LYS A 166 17.79 0.49 -2.22
C LYS A 166 17.08 -0.66 -1.50
N MET A 167 16.72 -1.73 -2.21
CA MET A 167 16.11 -2.92 -1.60
C MET A 167 17.05 -3.62 -0.62
N VAL A 168 18.35 -3.76 -0.96
CA VAL A 168 19.34 -4.33 -0.03
C VAL A 168 19.40 -3.52 1.27
N ARG A 169 19.54 -2.19 1.18
CA ARG A 169 19.57 -1.31 2.37
C ARG A 169 18.30 -1.43 3.21
N VAL A 170 17.14 -1.48 2.56
CA VAL A 170 15.84 -1.66 3.23
C VAL A 170 15.77 -3.03 3.93
N ALA A 171 16.16 -4.11 3.26
CA ALA A 171 16.12 -5.45 3.83
C ALA A 171 17.05 -5.59 5.05
N VAL A 172 18.28 -5.05 4.97
CA VAL A 172 19.22 -5.00 6.11
C VAL A 172 18.62 -4.22 7.27
N LYS A 173 18.07 -3.03 7.02
CA LYS A 173 17.44 -2.21 8.06
C LYS A 173 16.28 -2.92 8.74
N LEU A 174 15.41 -3.59 7.97
CA LEU A 174 14.28 -4.35 8.52
C LEU A 174 14.77 -5.58 9.30
N ALA A 175 15.82 -6.26 8.86
CA ALA A 175 16.41 -7.41 9.54
C ALA A 175 17.02 -7.04 10.92
N GLN A 176 17.37 -5.76 11.11
CA GLN A 176 17.90 -5.19 12.35
C GLN A 176 16.82 -4.48 13.21
N ASP A 177 15.54 -4.50 12.81
CA ASP A 177 14.46 -3.81 13.54
C ASP A 177 14.33 -4.28 14.99
N CYS A 178 13.84 -3.44 15.91
CA CYS A 178 13.59 -3.84 17.29
C CYS A 178 12.44 -4.87 17.42
N HIS A 179 11.52 -4.91 16.45
CA HIS A 179 10.37 -5.82 16.47
C HIS A 179 10.64 -7.17 15.78
N LYS A 180 10.31 -8.27 16.46
CA LYS A 180 10.63 -9.64 16.03
C LYS A 180 10.07 -9.99 14.65
N ASP A 181 8.79 -9.71 14.38
CA ASP A 181 8.19 -10.04 13.08
C ASP A 181 8.81 -9.22 11.94
N THR A 182 9.13 -7.95 12.22
CA THR A 182 9.75 -7.06 11.24
C THR A 182 11.14 -7.58 10.85
N ARG A 183 11.93 -8.01 11.84
CA ARG A 183 13.19 -8.73 11.59
C ARG A 183 12.99 -9.99 10.77
N CYS A 184 11.98 -10.80 11.10
CA CYS A 184 11.70 -12.02 10.36
C CYS A 184 11.45 -11.74 8.87
N TYR A 185 10.64 -10.73 8.55
CA TYR A 185 10.42 -10.32 7.15
C TYR A 185 11.71 -9.81 6.49
N GLY A 186 12.49 -8.98 7.18
CA GLY A 186 13.79 -8.50 6.68
C GLY A 186 14.76 -9.64 6.36
N TRP A 187 14.88 -10.62 7.25
CA TRP A 187 15.71 -11.81 7.03
C TRP A 187 15.24 -12.65 5.85
N LYS A 188 13.93 -12.84 5.68
CA LYS A 188 13.38 -13.53 4.50
C LYS A 188 13.71 -12.79 3.20
N MET A 189 13.62 -11.47 3.19
CA MET A 189 14.04 -10.68 2.02
C MET A 189 15.53 -10.88 1.72
N LEU A 190 16.39 -10.82 2.74
CA LEU A 190 17.83 -11.04 2.57
C LEU A 190 18.13 -12.43 2.00
N GLN A 191 17.45 -13.46 2.49
CA GLN A 191 17.58 -14.82 1.97
C GLN A 191 17.25 -14.88 0.48
N ILE A 192 16.08 -14.33 0.07
CA ILE A 192 15.67 -14.27 -1.34
C ILE A 192 16.72 -13.53 -2.17
N LEU A 193 17.18 -12.36 -1.71
CA LEU A 193 18.17 -11.55 -2.44
C LEU A 193 19.51 -12.30 -2.58
N MET A 194 19.95 -13.01 -1.54
CA MET A 194 21.21 -13.74 -1.52
C MET A 194 21.26 -14.89 -2.53
N ASP A 195 20.13 -15.38 -3.04
CA ASP A 195 20.12 -16.42 -4.09
C ASP A 195 20.68 -15.92 -5.43
N HIS A 196 20.82 -14.60 -5.61
CA HIS A 196 21.30 -13.99 -6.85
C HIS A 196 22.65 -13.27 -6.69
N HIS A 197 23.64 -13.66 -7.52
CA HIS A 197 25.05 -13.26 -7.41
C HIS A 197 25.30 -11.75 -7.31
N LYS A 198 24.55 -10.91 -8.05
CA LYS A 198 24.67 -9.44 -7.97
C LYS A 198 24.38 -8.90 -6.57
N PHE A 199 23.36 -9.43 -5.89
CA PHE A 199 23.03 -8.98 -4.53
C PHE A 199 24.03 -9.47 -3.50
N LYS A 200 24.63 -10.66 -3.68
CA LYS A 200 25.76 -11.10 -2.82
C LYS A 200 26.90 -10.08 -2.83
N ARG A 201 27.22 -9.50 -4.00
CA ARG A 201 28.25 -8.45 -4.12
C ARG A 201 27.84 -7.17 -3.40
N LEU A 202 26.61 -6.70 -3.63
CA LEU A 202 26.07 -5.50 -2.98
C LEU A 202 26.02 -5.64 -1.45
N LEU A 203 25.63 -6.81 -0.94
CA LEU A 203 25.59 -7.09 0.50
C LEU A 203 26.98 -7.03 1.13
N LYS A 204 28.00 -7.63 0.47
CA LYS A 204 29.38 -7.57 0.95
C LYS A 204 29.87 -6.12 1.06
N GLN A 205 29.58 -5.30 0.05
CA GLN A 205 29.94 -3.87 0.05
C GLN A 205 29.24 -3.10 1.17
N SER A 206 27.96 -3.41 1.45
CA SER A 206 27.22 -2.74 2.53
C SER A 206 27.72 -3.11 3.94
N VAL A 207 28.18 -4.34 4.14
CA VAL A 207 28.74 -4.78 5.43
C VAL A 207 30.12 -4.15 5.65
N SER A 208 30.99 -4.16 4.62
CA SER A 208 32.33 -3.56 4.72
C SER A 208 32.32 -2.04 4.96
N ALA A 209 31.23 -1.34 4.62
CA ALA A 209 31.08 0.09 4.87
C ALA A 209 30.60 0.43 6.30
N HIS A 210 30.11 -0.55 7.06
CA HIS A 210 29.69 -0.38 8.46
C HIS A 210 30.76 -0.80 9.48
N ASP A 211 31.82 -1.48 9.02
CA ASP A 211 32.97 -1.93 9.83
C ASP A 211 34.19 -0.96 9.72
N LEU A 212 33.98 0.26 9.19
CA LEU A 212 34.96 1.37 9.10
C LEU A 212 34.38 2.62 9.79
#